data_AF-A0A8S9BVU8-F1
#
_entry.id   AF-A0A8S9BVU8-F1
#
_cell.length_a   1.000
_cell.length_b   1.000
_cell.length_c   1.000
_cell.angle_alpha   90.00
_cell.angle_beta   90.00
_cell.angle_gamma   90.00
#
_symmetry.space_group_name_H-M   'P 1'
#
loop_
_entity.id
_entity.type
_entity.pdbx_description
1 polymer ?
#
loop_
_entity_poly.entity_id
_entity_poly.type
_entity_poly.pdbx_seq_one_letter_code
_entity_poly.pdbx_strand_id
1 'polypeptide(L)'
;MATIRGLPSLVRKQFKAAQESGDLTFYTTRVAILQCAGLPFQLRFSPALANKPKSNKSSNSKPVDPFENPPPGLFITDIAPAHYLVLNKFPVIPDHFILATKVFKQQTDLLEEDDLVAAYQCLRAYREVGEELFGFFNSGEHSGASQPHRHIQFLPVRSMRSGIDSGIEWDVLADSLIKSPQPDLPFKYFASAMPINPSAKQIYETYRNLYNKACGISDIKPTDGTISASISYNIGLTDRAMVLCPRTSEGLKVQGTHGELLGPIALNGTILGGTLLVKAEDEWDALRNDNSKLVEILNAIGVSSNTFGYEGHL
;
A
#
# COMPACT_ATOMS: atom_id res chain seq x y z
N MET A 1 0.42 -24.89 -2.03
CA MET A 1 1.25 -23.98 -1.21
C MET A 1 0.90 -24.20 0.25
N ALA A 2 1.90 -24.32 1.12
CA ALA A 2 1.70 -24.45 2.56
C ALA A 2 1.15 -23.15 3.16
N THR A 3 0.35 -23.23 4.22
CA THR A 3 -0.15 -22.05 4.94
C THR A 3 0.68 -21.81 6.19
N ILE A 4 0.90 -20.53 6.53
CA ILE A 4 1.58 -20.12 7.76
C ILE A 4 0.59 -20.25 8.92
N ARG A 5 0.64 -21.38 9.63
CA ARG A 5 -0.32 -21.69 10.70
C ARG A 5 -0.32 -20.61 11.77
N GLY A 6 -1.50 -20.06 12.06
CA GLY A 6 -1.70 -19.10 13.14
C GLY A 6 -1.05 -17.73 12.90
N LEU A 7 -0.76 -17.36 11.65
CA LEU A 7 -0.13 -16.06 11.36
C LEU A 7 -0.85 -14.86 12.02
N PRO A 8 -2.19 -14.74 12.01
CA PRO A 8 -2.85 -13.59 12.62
C PRO A 8 -2.65 -13.47 14.13
N SER A 9 -2.53 -14.58 14.85
CA SER A 9 -2.26 -14.57 16.30
C SER A 9 -0.79 -14.30 16.58
N LEU A 10 0.11 -14.83 15.75
CA LEU A 10 1.55 -14.57 15.83
C LEU A 10 1.87 -13.09 15.62
N VAL A 11 1.30 -12.45 14.59
CA VAL A 11 1.48 -11.02 14.32
C VAL A 11 1.01 -10.18 15.51
N ARG A 12 -0.20 -10.42 16.02
CA ARG A 12 -0.73 -9.72 17.22
C ARG A 12 0.17 -9.86 18.44
N LYS A 13 0.61 -11.10 18.71
CA LYS A 13 1.47 -11.39 19.86
C LYS A 13 2.79 -10.65 19.74
N GLN A 14 3.40 -10.69 18.56
CA GLN A 14 4.66 -9.99 18.29
C GLN A 14 4.47 -8.47 18.38
N PHE A 15 3.38 -7.93 17.84
CA PHE A 15 3.08 -6.50 17.90
C PHE A 15 2.95 -6.01 19.34
N LYS A 16 2.19 -6.73 20.17
CA LYS A 16 2.05 -6.41 21.59
C LYS A 16 3.40 -6.45 22.32
N ALA A 17 4.18 -7.52 22.12
CA ALA A 17 5.49 -7.67 22.76
C ALA A 17 6.47 -6.56 22.35
N ALA A 18 6.53 -6.24 21.04
CA ALA A 18 7.37 -5.18 20.49
C ALA A 18 6.97 -3.77 20.98
N GLN A 19 5.68 -3.56 21.23
CA GLN A 19 5.19 -2.30 21.79
C GLN A 19 5.57 -2.19 23.28
N GLU A 20 5.43 -3.27 24.05
CA GLU A 20 5.80 -3.32 25.46
C GLU A 20 7.31 -3.17 25.70
N SER A 21 8.14 -3.71 24.81
CA SER A 21 9.60 -3.58 24.85
C SER A 21 10.12 -2.26 24.29
N GLY A 22 9.29 -1.48 23.59
CA GLY A 22 9.69 -0.26 22.90
C GLY A 22 10.43 -0.48 21.57
N ASP A 23 10.42 -1.69 21.03
CA ASP A 23 11.01 -2.02 19.73
C ASP A 23 10.25 -1.37 18.55
N LEU A 24 8.94 -1.14 18.72
CA LEU A 24 8.12 -0.34 17.81
C LEU A 24 7.49 0.87 18.51
N THR A 25 7.16 1.89 17.71
CA THR A 25 6.43 3.09 18.16
C THR A 25 5.13 3.22 17.37
N PHE A 26 4.01 2.87 17.99
CA PHE A 26 2.69 3.02 17.39
C PHE A 26 2.23 4.49 17.40
N TYR A 27 1.75 4.98 16.26
CA TYR A 27 1.21 6.32 16.12
C TYR A 27 -0.30 6.28 15.96
N THR A 28 -1.02 6.73 16.98
CA THR A 28 -2.48 6.83 16.93
C THR A 28 -2.91 7.80 15.82
N THR A 29 -4.01 7.46 15.16
CA THR A 29 -4.62 8.26 14.09
C THR A 29 -6.07 8.62 14.41
N ARG A 30 -6.49 9.84 14.01
CA ARG A 30 -7.92 10.15 13.77
C ARG A 30 -8.30 9.65 12.39
N VAL A 31 -9.55 9.23 12.19
CA VAL A 31 -10.04 8.73 10.90
C VAL A 31 -11.28 9.50 10.47
N ALA A 32 -11.34 9.88 9.20
CA ALA A 32 -12.51 10.43 8.54
C ALA A 32 -12.76 9.64 7.26
N ILE A 33 -14.02 9.49 6.86
CA ILE A 33 -14.37 8.85 5.59
C ILE A 33 -14.69 9.94 4.57
N LEU A 34 -13.90 9.95 3.50
CA LEU A 34 -14.09 10.77 2.31
C LEU A 34 -14.80 9.94 1.23
N GLN A 35 -15.36 10.63 0.24
CA GLN A 35 -16.05 9.98 -0.88
C GLN A 35 -15.42 10.38 -2.21
N CYS A 36 -15.15 9.41 -3.07
CA CYS A 36 -14.75 9.63 -4.45
C CYS A 36 -15.46 8.64 -5.35
N ALA A 37 -16.22 9.14 -6.34
CA ALA A 37 -17.00 8.31 -7.26
C ALA A 37 -17.91 7.27 -6.56
N GLY A 38 -18.48 7.64 -5.39
CA GLY A 38 -19.33 6.76 -4.58
C GLY A 38 -18.57 5.68 -3.80
N LEU A 39 -17.24 5.73 -3.78
CA LEU A 39 -16.38 4.82 -3.03
C LEU A 39 -15.82 5.50 -1.77
N PRO A 40 -15.86 4.84 -0.61
CA PRO A 40 -15.37 5.41 0.64
C PRO A 40 -13.83 5.29 0.75
N PHE A 41 -13.17 6.39 1.07
CA PHE A 41 -11.74 6.44 1.36
C PHE A 41 -11.50 6.85 2.81
N GLN A 42 -10.65 6.12 3.53
CA GLN A 42 -10.20 6.54 4.85
C GLN A 42 -9.13 7.62 4.70
N LEU A 43 -9.38 8.79 5.27
CA LEU A 43 -8.33 9.74 5.61
C LEU A 43 -7.88 9.46 7.03
N ARG A 44 -6.58 9.17 7.22
CA ARG A 44 -5.97 9.04 8.54
C ARG A 44 -5.11 10.26 8.83
N PHE A 45 -5.18 10.76 10.06
CA PHE A 45 -4.34 11.88 10.51
C PHE A 45 -3.58 11.52 11.78
N SER A 46 -2.26 11.72 11.75
CA SER A 46 -1.41 11.63 12.94
C SER A 46 -0.39 12.78 12.99
N PRO A 47 -0.57 13.76 13.88
CA PRO A 47 0.37 14.89 14.00
C PRO A 47 1.71 14.44 14.58
N ALA A 48 1.72 13.36 15.37
CA ALA A 48 2.93 12.80 15.96
C ALA A 48 3.94 12.29 14.91
N LEU A 49 3.49 11.99 13.68
CA LEU A 49 4.37 11.62 12.57
C LEU A 49 5.15 12.80 11.99
N ALA A 50 4.67 14.04 12.15
CA ALA A 50 5.42 15.22 11.75
C ALA A 50 6.73 15.34 12.54
N ASN A 51 6.72 14.86 13.79
CA ASN A 51 7.85 14.85 14.72
C ASN A 51 8.64 13.54 14.72
N LYS A 52 8.38 12.63 13.77
CA LYS A 52 9.13 11.38 13.67
C LYS A 52 10.63 11.70 13.58
N PRO A 53 11.50 11.01 14.34
CA PRO A 53 12.94 11.23 14.26
C PRO A 53 13.38 11.10 12.80
N LYS A 54 13.73 12.22 12.18
CA LYS A 54 14.45 12.19 10.91
C LYS A 54 15.77 11.51 11.24
N SER A 55 16.18 10.54 10.43
CA SER A 55 17.50 9.91 10.59
C SER A 55 18.54 11.02 10.57
N ASN A 56 19.03 11.44 11.75
CA ASN A 56 20.15 12.36 11.90
C ASN A 56 21.40 11.63 11.43
N LYS A 57 21.58 11.54 10.12
CA LYS A 57 22.77 11.00 9.50
C LYS A 57 23.41 12.11 8.69
N SER A 58 24.70 12.32 8.96
CA SER A 58 25.57 13.14 8.12
C SER A 58 25.49 12.61 6.68
N SER A 59 25.63 13.51 5.71
CA SER A 59 25.53 13.23 4.26
C SER A 59 26.49 12.15 3.73
N ASN A 60 27.38 11.60 4.57
CA ASN A 60 28.46 10.68 4.20
C ASN A 60 28.29 9.24 4.71
N SER A 61 27.25 8.90 5.47
CA SER A 61 27.00 7.50 5.87
C SER A 61 26.05 6.81 4.87
N LYS A 62 26.40 5.61 4.39
CA LYS A 62 25.50 4.79 3.58
C LYS A 62 24.14 4.62 4.30
N PRO A 63 23.01 4.71 3.57
CA PRO A 63 21.70 4.35 4.12
C PRO A 63 21.80 2.94 4.71
N VAL A 64 21.31 2.76 5.94
CA VAL A 64 21.27 1.43 6.57
C VAL A 64 20.00 0.77 6.10
N ASP A 65 20.14 -0.42 5.53
CA ASP A 65 19.01 -1.25 5.14
C ASP A 65 18.35 -1.84 6.41
N PRO A 66 17.10 -1.46 6.73
CA PRO A 66 16.40 -1.97 7.92
C PRO A 66 16.07 -3.46 7.83
N PHE A 67 16.17 -4.06 6.65
CA PHE A 67 15.84 -5.46 6.38
C PHE A 67 17.09 -6.36 6.27
N GLU A 68 18.30 -5.81 6.28
CA GLU A 68 19.53 -6.61 6.31
C GLU A 68 19.70 -7.30 7.68
N ASN A 69 19.43 -6.57 8.76
CA ASN A 69 19.50 -7.07 10.14
C ASN A 69 18.29 -6.56 10.95
N PRO A 70 17.08 -7.13 10.74
CA PRO A 70 15.90 -6.67 11.45
C PRO A 70 16.06 -6.91 12.97
N PRO A 71 15.67 -5.94 13.82
CA PRO A 71 15.70 -6.14 15.27
C PRO A 71 14.92 -7.40 15.68
N PRO A 72 15.44 -8.23 16.60
CA PRO A 72 14.76 -9.46 17.03
C PRO A 72 13.34 -9.22 17.55
N GLY A 73 13.11 -8.08 18.22
CA GLY A 73 11.79 -7.69 18.70
C GLY A 73 10.77 -7.34 17.60
N LEU A 74 11.22 -7.10 16.36
CA LEU A 74 10.33 -6.87 15.22
C LEU A 74 10.16 -8.11 14.35
N PHE A 75 11.04 -9.10 14.44
CA PHE A 75 10.96 -10.32 13.65
C PHE A 75 9.75 -11.18 14.06
N ILE A 76 9.00 -11.68 13.07
CA ILE A 76 7.79 -12.48 13.29
C ILE A 76 8.08 -13.96 13.01
N THR A 77 8.49 -14.29 11.78
CA THR A 77 8.79 -15.65 11.34
C THR A 77 9.47 -15.65 9.98
N ASP A 78 10.22 -16.71 9.67
CA ASP A 78 10.65 -17.02 8.31
C ASP A 78 9.49 -17.45 7.42
N ILE A 79 9.62 -17.16 6.12
CA ILE A 79 8.88 -17.81 5.04
C ILE A 79 9.91 -18.41 4.09
N ALA A 80 10.24 -19.67 4.35
CA ALA A 80 11.29 -20.36 3.61
C ALA A 80 10.94 -20.52 2.11
N PRO A 81 11.96 -20.48 1.22
CA PRO A 81 13.37 -20.28 1.54
C PRO A 81 13.82 -18.80 1.57
N ALA A 82 13.11 -17.90 0.89
CA ALA A 82 13.67 -16.63 0.44
C ALA A 82 13.15 -15.38 1.17
N HIS A 83 12.17 -15.51 2.07
CA HIS A 83 11.51 -14.36 2.70
C HIS A 83 11.40 -14.51 4.22
N TYR A 84 11.05 -13.42 4.87
CA TYR A 84 10.68 -13.41 6.28
C TYR A 84 9.68 -12.29 6.55
N LEU A 85 9.00 -12.39 7.69
CA LEU A 85 8.04 -11.41 8.17
C LEU A 85 8.61 -10.61 9.33
N VAL A 86 8.41 -9.29 9.28
CA VAL A 86 8.86 -8.33 10.28
C VAL A 86 7.79 -7.26 10.50
N LEU A 87 7.62 -6.78 11.72
CA LEU A 87 6.71 -5.68 12.02
C LEU A 87 7.22 -4.36 11.46
N ASN A 88 6.30 -3.51 11.02
CA ASN A 88 6.65 -2.12 10.78
C ASN A 88 7.04 -1.46 12.10
N LYS A 89 8.21 -0.78 12.14
CA LYS A 89 8.72 -0.12 13.35
C LYS A 89 7.91 1.10 13.77
N PHE A 90 7.23 1.76 12.83
CA PHE A 90 6.49 3.00 13.05
C PHE A 90 5.06 2.90 12.48
N PRO A 91 4.26 1.93 12.95
CA PRO A 91 2.95 1.67 12.38
C PRO A 91 1.94 2.75 12.78
N VAL A 92 1.10 3.13 11.82
CA VAL A 92 -0.10 3.99 12.03
C VAL A 92 -1.39 3.20 12.11
N ILE A 93 -1.34 1.95 11.64
CA ILE A 93 -2.39 0.95 11.72
C ILE A 93 -1.82 -0.22 12.52
N PRO A 94 -2.50 -0.70 13.58
CA PRO A 94 -2.01 -1.81 14.40
C PRO A 94 -1.73 -3.06 13.57
N ASP A 95 -0.81 -3.90 14.06
CA ASP A 95 -0.43 -5.16 13.40
C ASP A 95 0.14 -5.01 11.98
N HIS A 96 0.55 -3.81 11.54
CA HIS A 96 1.20 -3.62 10.23
C HIS A 96 2.53 -4.39 10.18
N PHE A 97 2.63 -5.35 9.26
CA PHE A 97 3.83 -6.15 9.03
C PHE A 97 4.27 -6.13 7.57
N ILE A 98 5.50 -6.59 7.35
CA ILE A 98 6.24 -6.49 6.11
C ILE A 98 6.79 -7.88 5.78
N LEU A 99 6.60 -8.30 4.53
CA LEU A 99 7.28 -9.42 3.90
C LEU A 99 8.51 -8.89 3.17
N ALA A 100 9.69 -9.22 3.65
CA ALA A 100 10.95 -8.80 3.02
C ALA A 100 11.70 -10.01 2.43
N THR A 101 12.45 -9.77 1.36
CA THR A 101 13.41 -10.76 0.85
C THR A 101 14.58 -10.92 1.82
N LYS A 102 15.15 -12.13 1.91
CA LYS A 102 16.38 -12.37 2.71
C LYS A 102 17.62 -11.82 2.01
N VAL A 103 17.68 -12.02 0.70
CA VAL A 103 18.71 -11.45 -0.17
C VAL A 103 18.21 -10.10 -0.64
N PHE A 104 19.07 -9.10 -0.62
CA PHE A 104 18.75 -7.80 -1.17
C PHE A 104 18.36 -7.93 -2.65
N LYS A 105 17.12 -7.58 -2.96
CA LYS A 105 16.63 -7.35 -4.33
C LYS A 105 16.11 -5.92 -4.41
N GLN A 106 16.16 -5.29 -5.57
CA GLN A 106 15.67 -3.91 -5.69
C GLN A 106 14.14 -3.85 -5.60
N GLN A 107 13.64 -2.83 -4.91
CA GLN A 107 12.21 -2.50 -4.81
C GLN A 107 11.63 -2.04 -6.15
N THR A 108 12.47 -1.55 -7.06
CA THR A 108 12.12 -1.11 -8.42
C THR A 108 12.08 -2.26 -9.42
N ASP A 109 12.48 -3.46 -9.01
CA ASP A 109 12.41 -4.64 -9.85
C ASP A 109 11.01 -5.25 -9.82
N LEU A 110 10.70 -6.00 -10.87
CA LEU A 110 9.47 -6.76 -10.97
C LEU A 110 9.43 -7.83 -9.87
N LEU A 111 8.23 -8.07 -9.33
CA LEU A 111 8.02 -9.16 -8.37
C LEU A 111 8.22 -10.50 -9.08
N GLU A 112 8.95 -11.38 -8.42
CA GLU A 112 9.16 -12.74 -8.85
C GLU A 112 8.02 -13.65 -8.38
N GLU A 113 7.95 -14.86 -8.93
CA GLU A 113 6.89 -15.82 -8.56
C GLU A 113 6.92 -16.14 -7.06
N ASP A 114 8.11 -16.26 -6.46
CA ASP A 114 8.27 -16.56 -5.03
C ASP A 114 7.80 -15.42 -4.12
N ASP A 115 8.04 -14.15 -4.50
CA ASP A 115 7.53 -12.96 -3.80
C ASP A 115 6.00 -13.01 -3.71
N LEU A 116 5.34 -13.26 -4.84
CA LEU A 116 3.89 -13.31 -4.93
C LEU A 116 3.33 -14.54 -4.21
N VAL A 117 3.98 -15.70 -4.34
CA VAL A 117 3.58 -16.91 -3.60
C VAL A 117 3.64 -16.66 -2.10
N ALA A 118 4.72 -16.08 -1.57
CA ALA A 118 4.85 -15.75 -0.16
C ALA A 118 3.78 -14.75 0.31
N ALA A 119 3.45 -13.75 -0.52
CA ALA A 119 2.35 -12.82 -0.25
C ALA A 119 0.99 -13.55 -0.14
N TYR A 120 0.67 -14.46 -1.06
CA TYR A 120 -0.58 -15.22 -1.03
C TYR A 120 -0.64 -16.26 0.11
N GLN A 121 0.50 -16.74 0.61
CA GLN A 121 0.53 -17.55 1.83
C GLN A 121 0.08 -16.73 3.05
N CYS A 122 0.48 -15.45 3.13
CA CYS A 122 0.04 -14.55 4.19
C CYS A 122 -1.47 -14.27 4.11
N LEU A 123 -1.97 -13.90 2.91
CA LEU A 123 -3.40 -13.65 2.66
C LEU A 123 -4.26 -14.87 3.02
N ARG A 124 -3.81 -16.07 2.62
CA ARG A 124 -4.48 -17.34 2.93
C ARG A 124 -4.51 -17.63 4.44
N ALA A 125 -3.43 -17.36 5.16
CA ALA A 125 -3.35 -17.60 6.59
C ALA A 125 -4.36 -16.77 7.39
N TYR A 126 -4.68 -15.55 6.94
CA TYR A 126 -5.76 -14.74 7.51
C TYR A 126 -7.13 -15.31 7.14
N ARG A 127 -7.35 -15.64 5.87
CA ARG A 127 -8.62 -16.20 5.38
C ARG A 127 -9.01 -17.51 6.09
N GLU A 128 -8.05 -18.39 6.35
CA GLU A 128 -8.29 -19.69 7.02
C GLU A 128 -8.89 -19.58 8.42
N VAL A 129 -8.72 -18.44 9.10
CA VAL A 129 -9.32 -18.16 10.41
C VAL A 129 -10.48 -17.16 10.33
N GLY A 130 -10.98 -16.88 9.12
CA GLY A 130 -12.08 -15.94 8.89
C GLY A 130 -11.68 -14.47 9.06
N GLU A 131 -10.39 -14.15 9.02
CA GLU A 131 -9.88 -12.77 9.04
C GLU A 131 -9.46 -12.32 7.64
N GLU A 132 -9.39 -11.01 7.44
CA GLU A 132 -9.04 -10.38 6.16
C GLU A 132 -7.70 -9.65 6.25
N LEU A 133 -6.94 -9.69 5.16
CA LEU A 133 -5.64 -9.05 5.05
C LEU A 133 -5.54 -8.30 3.73
N PHE A 134 -5.09 -7.05 3.80
CA PHE A 134 -4.76 -6.24 2.64
C PHE A 134 -3.24 -6.16 2.48
N GLY A 135 -2.73 -6.57 1.32
CA GLY A 135 -1.33 -6.44 0.95
C GLY A 135 -1.12 -5.32 -0.06
N PHE A 136 0.03 -4.67 -0.04
CA PHE A 136 0.40 -3.69 -1.05
C PHE A 136 1.90 -3.67 -1.36
N PHE A 137 2.21 -3.29 -2.59
CA PHE A 137 3.57 -3.14 -3.10
C PHE A 137 3.74 -1.78 -3.78
N ASN A 138 4.92 -1.18 -3.61
CA ASN A 138 5.27 0.13 -4.17
C ASN A 138 6.54 -0.05 -5.00
N SER A 139 6.47 0.13 -6.31
CA SER A 139 7.65 0.02 -7.21
C SER A 139 7.86 1.30 -7.99
N GLY A 140 9.10 1.79 -8.01
CA GLY A 140 9.49 2.99 -8.75
C GLY A 140 9.32 4.28 -7.94
N GLU A 141 9.95 5.35 -8.43
CA GLU A 141 10.06 6.64 -7.76
C GLU A 141 8.72 7.32 -7.43
N HIS A 142 7.68 7.09 -8.25
CA HIS A 142 6.36 7.72 -8.04
C HIS A 142 5.41 6.89 -7.18
N SER A 143 5.84 5.73 -6.68
CA SER A 143 4.96 4.78 -5.99
C SER A 143 4.79 5.03 -4.49
N GLY A 144 5.56 5.97 -3.91
CA GLY A 144 5.67 6.16 -2.47
C GLY A 144 6.52 5.09 -1.77
N ALA A 145 7.43 4.44 -2.51
CA ALA A 145 8.42 3.54 -1.94
C ALA A 145 9.50 4.31 -1.16
N SER A 146 9.85 3.85 0.04
CA SER A 146 10.83 4.53 0.90
C SER A 146 12.06 3.68 1.25
N GLN A 147 12.06 2.39 0.92
CA GLN A 147 13.18 1.47 1.14
C GLN A 147 13.54 0.78 -0.18
N PRO A 148 14.83 0.70 -0.55
CA PRO A 148 15.27 0.11 -1.80
C PRO A 148 15.27 -1.42 -1.77
N HIS A 149 15.31 -2.06 -0.59
CA HIS A 149 15.23 -3.50 -0.46
C HIS A 149 13.78 -3.97 -0.65
N ARG A 150 13.58 -4.91 -1.58
CA ARG A 150 12.31 -5.54 -1.94
C ARG A 150 11.48 -5.98 -0.72
N HIS A 151 10.27 -5.42 -0.62
CA HIS A 151 9.32 -5.76 0.42
C HIS A 151 7.87 -5.50 -0.01
N ILE A 152 6.96 -6.35 0.49
CA ILE A 152 5.50 -6.22 0.37
C ILE A 152 4.95 -5.93 1.77
N GLN A 153 4.03 -4.99 1.88
CA GLN A 153 3.47 -4.54 3.16
C GLN A 153 2.06 -5.09 3.35
N PHE A 154 1.69 -5.35 4.60
CA PHE A 154 0.42 -5.97 4.96
C PHE A 154 -0.26 -5.27 6.12
N LEU A 155 -1.57 -5.08 5.97
CA LEU A 155 -2.45 -4.47 6.95
C LEU A 155 -3.61 -5.42 7.23
N PRO A 156 -3.76 -5.93 8.46
CA PRO A 156 -4.97 -6.63 8.85
C PRO A 156 -6.17 -5.71 8.69
N VAL A 157 -7.17 -6.16 7.94
CA VAL A 157 -8.30 -5.32 7.55
C VAL A 157 -9.15 -4.93 8.78
N ARG A 158 -9.21 -5.80 9.79
CA ARG A 158 -9.76 -5.44 11.11
C ARG A 158 -9.05 -4.23 11.74
N SER A 159 -7.72 -4.13 11.58
CA SER A 159 -6.91 -3.04 12.13
C SER A 159 -7.07 -1.78 11.29
N MET A 160 -7.28 -1.94 9.97
CA MET A 160 -7.69 -0.84 9.09
C MET A 160 -9.06 -0.26 9.46
N ARG A 161 -9.94 -0.99 10.16
CA ARG A 161 -11.20 -0.44 10.68
C ARG A 161 -11.05 0.31 12.02
N SER A 162 -9.86 0.26 12.64
CA SER A 162 -9.60 0.99 13.88
C SER A 162 -9.74 2.50 13.67
N GLY A 163 -10.59 3.13 14.49
CA GLY A 163 -10.87 4.56 14.48
C GLY A 163 -12.02 4.98 13.55
N ILE A 164 -12.64 4.06 12.81
CA ILE A 164 -13.87 4.31 12.07
C ILE A 164 -15.06 4.24 13.04
N ASP A 165 -15.96 5.22 12.99
CA ASP A 165 -17.16 5.24 13.82
C ASP A 165 -18.10 4.06 13.52
N SER A 166 -18.78 3.58 14.56
CA SER A 166 -19.74 2.47 14.43
C SER A 166 -20.86 2.83 13.46
N GLY A 167 -21.14 1.94 12.50
CA GLY A 167 -22.20 2.13 11.51
C GLY A 167 -21.76 2.80 10.20
N ILE A 168 -20.50 3.24 10.10
CA ILE A 168 -19.93 3.69 8.83
C ILE A 168 -19.44 2.47 8.05
N GLU A 169 -20.02 2.25 6.87
CA GLU A 169 -19.60 1.19 5.97
C GLU A 169 -18.29 1.56 5.26
N TRP A 170 -17.29 0.69 5.41
CA TRP A 170 -16.03 0.79 4.69
C TRP A 170 -15.46 -0.61 4.47
N ASP A 171 -15.00 -0.84 3.24
CA ASP A 171 -14.31 -2.05 2.81
C ASP A 171 -13.05 -1.71 2.02
N VAL A 172 -12.16 -2.69 1.90
CA VAL A 172 -10.93 -2.57 1.12
C VAL A 172 -11.27 -2.25 -0.34
N LEU A 173 -10.75 -1.13 -0.84
CA LEU A 173 -11.04 -0.65 -2.20
C LEU A 173 -10.77 -1.73 -3.27
N ALA A 174 -9.66 -2.46 -3.17
CA ALA A 174 -9.26 -3.51 -4.11
C ALA A 174 -10.38 -4.54 -4.41
N ASP A 175 -11.18 -4.93 -3.41
CA ASP A 175 -12.28 -5.88 -3.61
C ASP A 175 -13.47 -5.27 -4.37
N SER A 176 -13.65 -3.95 -4.29
CA SER A 176 -14.66 -3.26 -5.07
C SER A 176 -14.24 -3.08 -6.53
N LEU A 177 -12.93 -2.96 -6.79
CA LEU A 177 -12.38 -2.74 -8.14
C LEU A 177 -12.45 -3.97 -9.07
N ILE A 178 -12.77 -5.15 -8.55
CA ILE A 178 -13.00 -6.36 -9.34
C ILE A 178 -14.49 -6.59 -9.69
N LYS A 179 -15.40 -5.73 -9.21
CA LYS A 179 -16.85 -5.84 -9.49
C LYS A 179 -17.16 -5.50 -10.96
N SER A 180 -18.34 -5.92 -11.42
CA SER A 180 -18.86 -5.62 -12.76
C SER A 180 -20.20 -4.89 -12.65
N PRO A 181 -20.37 -3.69 -13.24
CA PRO A 181 -19.34 -2.92 -13.95
C PRO A 181 -18.20 -2.51 -13.01
N GLN A 182 -17.00 -2.33 -13.58
CA GLN A 182 -15.84 -1.84 -12.82
C GLN A 182 -16.08 -0.39 -12.36
N PRO A 183 -15.85 -0.06 -11.09
CA PRO A 183 -16.01 1.31 -10.61
C PRO A 183 -15.05 2.28 -11.31
N ASP A 184 -15.54 3.46 -11.66
CA ASP A 184 -14.70 4.52 -12.19
C ASP A 184 -13.92 5.21 -11.06
N LEU A 185 -12.62 5.45 -11.29
CA LEU A 185 -11.76 6.22 -10.41
C LEU A 185 -11.05 7.30 -11.22
N PRO A 186 -10.62 8.42 -10.60
CA PRO A 186 -9.89 9.50 -11.30
C PRO A 186 -8.52 9.09 -11.89
N PHE A 187 -8.11 7.84 -11.73
CA PHE A 187 -6.90 7.28 -12.29
C PHE A 187 -7.18 5.90 -12.89
N LYS A 188 -6.37 5.50 -13.89
CA LYS A 188 -6.41 4.17 -14.48
C LYS A 188 -5.88 3.12 -13.51
N TYR A 189 -6.57 1.99 -13.47
CA TYR A 189 -6.13 0.79 -12.76
C TYR A 189 -6.49 -0.45 -13.59
N PHE A 190 -5.86 -1.57 -13.25
CA PHE A 190 -6.17 -2.87 -13.82
C PHE A 190 -6.41 -3.84 -12.68
N ALA A 191 -7.58 -4.49 -12.69
CA ALA A 191 -8.00 -5.40 -11.64
C ALA A 191 -8.28 -6.80 -12.19
N SER A 192 -8.00 -7.81 -11.38
CA SER A 192 -8.34 -9.21 -11.66
C SER A 192 -8.82 -9.88 -10.37
N ALA A 193 -9.94 -10.60 -10.47
CA ALA A 193 -10.40 -11.49 -9.42
C ALA A 193 -9.47 -12.71 -9.34
N MET A 194 -9.13 -13.10 -8.12
CA MET A 194 -8.26 -14.22 -7.85
C MET A 194 -9.06 -15.50 -7.66
N PRO A 195 -8.66 -16.60 -8.32
CA PRO A 195 -9.27 -17.91 -8.08
C PRO A 195 -9.16 -18.31 -6.61
N ILE A 196 -10.11 -19.11 -6.14
CA ILE A 196 -9.97 -19.76 -4.83
C ILE A 196 -8.79 -20.73 -4.92
N ASN A 197 -7.77 -20.52 -4.07
CA ASN A 197 -6.54 -21.31 -4.02
C ASN A 197 -5.74 -21.31 -5.34
N PRO A 198 -5.29 -20.13 -5.80
CA PRO A 198 -4.58 -20.05 -7.08
C PRO A 198 -3.23 -20.78 -7.00
N SER A 199 -2.80 -21.37 -8.12
CA SER A 199 -1.45 -21.91 -8.29
C SER A 199 -0.41 -20.79 -8.39
N ALA A 200 0.88 -21.12 -8.19
CA ALA A 200 1.98 -20.15 -8.29
C ALA A 200 1.99 -19.46 -9.67
N LYS A 201 1.91 -20.30 -10.70
CA LYS A 201 1.77 -19.88 -12.10
C LYS A 201 0.60 -18.91 -12.31
N GLN A 202 -0.60 -19.23 -11.81
CA GLN A 202 -1.75 -18.34 -11.95
C GLN A 202 -1.55 -16.98 -11.28
N ILE A 203 -0.96 -16.95 -10.07
CA ILE A 203 -0.66 -15.70 -9.38
C ILE A 203 0.31 -14.85 -10.20
N TYR A 204 1.40 -15.47 -10.66
CA TYR A 204 2.43 -14.77 -11.44
C TYR A 204 1.90 -14.29 -12.80
N GLU A 205 1.16 -15.13 -13.52
CA GLU A 205 0.53 -14.76 -14.79
C GLU A 205 -0.47 -13.62 -14.62
N THR A 206 -1.29 -13.62 -13.56
CA THR A 206 -2.18 -12.49 -13.25
C THR A 206 -1.38 -11.20 -13.06
N TYR A 207 -0.33 -11.23 -12.25
CA TYR A 207 0.54 -10.06 -12.04
C TYR A 207 1.14 -9.55 -13.35
N ARG A 208 1.76 -10.44 -14.15
CA ARG A 208 2.37 -10.08 -15.43
C ARG A 208 1.36 -9.53 -16.43
N ASN A 209 0.15 -10.09 -16.47
CA ASN A 209 -0.92 -9.60 -17.34
C ASN A 209 -1.37 -8.19 -16.96
N LEU A 210 -1.55 -7.90 -15.67
CA LEU A 210 -1.92 -6.56 -15.19
C LEU A 210 -0.80 -5.55 -15.46
N TYR A 211 0.46 -5.95 -15.21
CA TYR A 211 1.63 -5.12 -15.47
C TYR A 211 1.76 -4.76 -16.97
N ASN A 212 1.65 -5.76 -17.85
CA ASN A 212 1.75 -5.53 -19.30
C ASN A 212 0.65 -4.59 -19.82
N LYS A 213 -0.58 -4.70 -19.30
CA LYS A 213 -1.66 -3.76 -19.61
C LYS A 213 -1.34 -2.33 -19.16
N ALA A 214 -0.76 -2.18 -17.97
CA ALA A 214 -0.36 -0.88 -17.45
C ALA A 214 0.76 -0.23 -18.27
N CYS A 215 1.77 -1.00 -18.66
CA CYS A 215 2.81 -0.48 -19.57
C CYS A 215 2.22 -0.05 -20.93
N GLY A 216 1.26 -0.82 -21.46
CA GLY A 216 0.60 -0.52 -22.73
C GLY A 216 -0.12 0.82 -22.77
N ILE A 217 -0.70 1.29 -21.65
CA ILE A 217 -1.34 2.62 -21.59
C ILE A 217 -0.36 3.75 -21.26
N SER A 218 0.88 3.43 -20.89
CA SER A 218 1.94 4.41 -20.67
C SER A 218 2.84 4.57 -21.91
N ASP A 219 2.45 4.01 -23.06
CA ASP A 219 3.23 3.95 -24.31
C ASP A 219 4.63 3.35 -24.14
N ILE A 220 4.82 2.55 -23.09
CA ILE A 220 6.08 1.90 -22.76
C ILE A 220 5.96 0.44 -23.15
N LYS A 221 6.81 -0.03 -24.06
CA LYS A 221 6.95 -1.46 -24.34
C LYS A 221 7.89 -2.06 -23.29
N PRO A 222 7.42 -2.98 -22.43
CA PRO A 222 8.33 -3.72 -21.56
C PRO A 222 9.37 -4.42 -22.43
N THR A 223 10.63 -4.38 -22.03
CA THR A 223 11.68 -5.15 -22.71
C THR A 223 11.67 -6.56 -22.11
N ASP A 224 11.49 -7.59 -22.95
CA ASP A 224 11.50 -8.96 -22.45
C ASP A 224 12.84 -9.29 -21.79
N GLY A 225 12.78 -9.86 -20.58
CA GLY A 225 13.96 -10.24 -19.80
C GLY A 225 14.56 -9.16 -18.90
N THR A 226 14.00 -7.93 -18.84
CA THR A 226 14.44 -6.94 -17.85
C THR A 226 13.90 -7.26 -16.46
N ILE A 227 14.79 -7.26 -15.47
CA ILE A 227 14.44 -7.43 -14.05
C ILE A 227 13.77 -6.16 -13.51
N SER A 228 14.24 -4.99 -13.95
CA SER A 228 13.70 -3.70 -13.52
C SER A 228 12.37 -3.37 -14.17
N ALA A 229 11.46 -2.79 -13.39
CA ALA A 229 10.19 -2.30 -13.90
C ALA A 229 10.39 -1.04 -14.76
N SER A 230 9.63 -0.94 -15.84
CA SER A 230 9.67 0.15 -16.81
C SER A 230 8.76 1.33 -16.41
N ILE A 231 7.88 1.13 -15.43
CA ILE A 231 6.97 2.14 -14.89
C ILE A 231 7.03 2.15 -13.36
N SER A 232 6.66 3.27 -12.75
CA SER A 232 6.27 3.28 -11.34
C SER A 232 4.85 2.72 -11.22
N TYR A 233 4.57 1.91 -10.19
CA TYR A 233 3.25 1.35 -9.96
C TYR A 233 3.03 0.95 -8.50
N ASN A 234 1.76 0.83 -8.12
CA ASN A 234 1.36 0.11 -6.92
C ASN A 234 0.61 -1.17 -7.26
N ILE A 235 0.70 -2.15 -6.36
CA ILE A 235 -0.20 -3.31 -6.33
C ILE A 235 -1.00 -3.28 -5.03
N GLY A 236 -2.29 -3.61 -5.11
CA GLY A 236 -3.15 -3.95 -3.98
C GLY A 236 -3.54 -5.43 -4.09
N LEU A 237 -3.49 -6.15 -2.97
CA LEU A 237 -3.71 -7.59 -2.88
C LEU A 237 -4.71 -7.90 -1.78
N THR A 238 -5.70 -8.72 -2.08
CA THR A 238 -6.52 -9.45 -1.11
C THR A 238 -6.50 -10.93 -1.49
N ASP A 239 -7.14 -11.80 -0.70
CA ASP A 239 -7.31 -13.20 -1.11
C ASP A 239 -8.26 -13.37 -2.32
N ARG A 240 -8.94 -12.29 -2.71
CA ARG A 240 -9.95 -12.24 -3.79
C ARG A 240 -9.55 -11.37 -4.97
N ALA A 241 -8.63 -10.42 -4.80
CA ALA A 241 -8.32 -9.42 -5.81
C ALA A 241 -6.82 -9.17 -5.93
N MET A 242 -6.37 -8.96 -7.17
CA MET A 242 -5.10 -8.30 -7.48
C MET A 242 -5.41 -7.07 -8.32
N VAL A 243 -4.95 -5.90 -7.86
CA VAL A 243 -5.13 -4.62 -8.54
C VAL A 243 -3.79 -3.96 -8.75
N LEU A 244 -3.53 -3.45 -9.95
CA LEU A 244 -2.34 -2.71 -10.29
C LEU A 244 -2.71 -1.29 -10.75
N CYS A 245 -2.04 -0.29 -10.20
CA CYS A 245 -2.18 1.11 -10.57
C CYS A 245 -0.84 1.67 -11.07
N PRO A 246 -0.72 2.05 -12.35
CA PRO A 246 0.44 2.81 -12.83
C PRO A 246 0.48 4.19 -12.16
N ARG A 247 1.66 4.58 -11.69
CA ARG A 247 1.89 5.81 -10.93
C ARG A 247 2.77 6.78 -11.72
N THR A 248 2.38 8.04 -11.74
CA THR A 248 3.05 9.15 -12.44
C THR A 248 3.55 10.25 -11.50
N SER A 249 3.01 10.30 -10.28
CA SER A 249 3.50 11.16 -9.20
C SER A 249 3.30 10.46 -7.86
N GLU A 250 4.19 10.71 -6.90
CA GLU A 250 4.01 10.25 -5.51
C GLU A 250 2.83 10.94 -4.84
N GLY A 251 2.56 12.21 -5.17
CA GLY A 251 1.53 13.02 -4.52
C GLY A 251 1.30 14.35 -5.20
N LEU A 252 0.41 15.16 -4.62
CA LEU A 252 0.06 16.48 -5.13
C LEU A 252 0.07 17.51 -4.00
N LYS A 253 0.42 18.75 -4.33
CA LYS A 253 0.14 19.90 -3.44
C LYS A 253 -1.25 20.44 -3.72
N VAL A 254 -2.04 20.66 -2.67
CA VAL A 254 -3.44 21.12 -2.80
C VAL A 254 -3.59 22.51 -2.19
N GLN A 255 -4.57 23.27 -2.67
CA GLN A 255 -4.95 24.52 -2.02
C GLN A 255 -5.72 24.22 -0.73
N GLY A 256 -5.29 24.84 0.37
CA GLY A 256 -5.97 24.82 1.65
C GLY A 256 -7.14 25.81 1.71
N THR A 257 -7.79 25.87 2.87
CA THR A 257 -9.03 26.63 3.06
C THR A 257 -8.85 28.15 2.91
N HIS A 258 -7.63 28.67 3.12
CA HIS A 258 -7.31 30.09 2.99
C HIS A 258 -6.47 30.41 1.74
N GLY A 259 -6.39 29.47 0.78
CA GLY A 259 -5.67 29.63 -0.48
C GLY A 259 -4.17 29.36 -0.40
N GLU A 260 -3.66 28.98 0.77
CA GLU A 260 -2.30 28.51 0.96
C GLU A 260 -2.07 27.16 0.26
N LEU A 261 -0.82 26.88 -0.11
CA LEU A 261 -0.46 25.62 -0.76
C LEU A 261 0.03 24.59 0.27
N LEU A 262 -0.72 23.50 0.43
CA LEU A 262 -0.46 22.42 1.39
C LEU A 262 0.24 21.23 0.73
N GLY A 263 1.04 20.49 1.49
CA GLY A 263 1.67 19.24 1.05
C GLY A 263 3.09 19.36 0.47
N PRO A 264 3.54 18.36 -0.32
CA PRO A 264 2.72 17.39 -1.04
C PRO A 264 2.09 16.31 -0.15
N ILE A 265 0.83 15.98 -0.43
CA ILE A 265 0.15 14.82 0.15
C ILE A 265 0.61 13.59 -0.63
N ALA A 266 1.59 12.89 -0.08
CA ALA A 266 2.20 11.71 -0.67
C ALA A 266 1.33 10.46 -0.46
N LEU A 267 1.10 9.71 -1.53
CA LEU A 267 0.33 8.48 -1.56
C LEU A 267 1.19 7.28 -1.95
N ASN A 268 0.96 6.16 -1.28
CA ASN A 268 1.57 4.88 -1.60
C ASN A 268 0.48 3.82 -1.87
N GLY A 269 0.87 2.54 -1.94
CA GLY A 269 -0.04 1.43 -2.24
C GLY A 269 -1.23 1.26 -1.28
N THR A 270 -1.25 1.91 -0.10
CA THR A 270 -2.47 1.96 0.73
C THR A 270 -3.65 2.61 0.02
N ILE A 271 -3.41 3.39 -1.04
CA ILE A 271 -4.48 3.97 -1.85
C ILE A 271 -5.37 2.90 -2.49
N LEU A 272 -4.82 1.75 -2.85
CA LEU A 272 -5.57 0.60 -3.37
C LEU A 272 -6.31 -0.18 -2.28
N GLY A 273 -6.00 0.11 -1.01
CA GLY A 273 -6.84 -0.26 0.12
C GLY A 273 -7.94 0.76 0.39
N GLY A 274 -7.91 1.94 -0.23
CA GLY A 274 -8.81 3.05 0.06
C GLY A 274 -8.38 3.83 1.30
N THR A 275 -7.07 4.00 1.54
CA THR A 275 -6.54 4.68 2.73
C THR A 275 -5.44 5.69 2.38
N LEU A 276 -5.58 6.90 2.91
CA LEU A 276 -4.65 8.02 2.83
C LEU A 276 -4.15 8.38 4.22
N LEU A 277 -2.99 9.04 4.28
CA LEU A 277 -2.41 9.53 5.53
C LEU A 277 -1.91 10.96 5.36
N VAL A 278 -2.37 11.85 6.23
CA VAL A 278 -1.90 13.24 6.34
C VAL A 278 -1.26 13.47 7.69
N LYS A 279 -0.34 14.45 7.74
CA LYS A 279 0.48 14.73 8.93
C LYS A 279 0.25 16.13 9.49
N ALA A 280 -0.25 17.05 8.66
CA ALA A 280 -0.61 18.41 9.08
C ALA A 280 -2.13 18.52 9.31
N GLU A 281 -2.52 19.36 10.26
CA GLU A 281 -3.93 19.61 10.57
C GLU A 281 -4.62 20.35 9.41
N ASP A 282 -3.93 21.29 8.77
CA ASP A 282 -4.45 22.00 7.58
C ASP A 282 -4.73 21.04 6.41
N GLU A 283 -3.87 20.03 6.18
CA GLU A 283 -4.11 18.98 5.17
C GLU A 283 -5.36 18.14 5.51
N TRP A 284 -5.51 17.81 6.79
CA TRP A 284 -6.65 17.07 7.30
C TRP A 284 -7.97 17.83 7.13
N ASP A 285 -7.98 19.11 7.48
CA ASP A 285 -9.17 19.95 7.36
C ASP A 285 -9.50 20.24 5.90
N ALA A 286 -8.51 20.53 5.04
CA ALA A 286 -8.73 20.74 3.62
C ALA A 286 -9.42 19.54 2.94
N LEU A 287 -8.93 18.32 3.19
CA LEU A 287 -9.48 17.11 2.60
C LEU A 287 -10.85 16.71 3.14
N ARG A 288 -11.11 16.95 4.43
CA ARG A 288 -12.39 16.62 5.06
C ARG A 288 -13.49 17.61 4.69
N ASN A 289 -13.13 18.88 4.51
CA ASN A 289 -14.09 19.94 4.22
C ASN A 289 -14.41 20.06 2.72
N ASP A 290 -13.55 19.52 1.84
CA ASP A 290 -13.73 19.57 0.40
C ASP A 290 -13.29 18.26 -0.29
N ASN A 291 -14.26 17.43 -0.66
CA ASN A 291 -14.02 16.15 -1.36
C ASN A 291 -13.38 16.35 -2.74
N SER A 292 -13.45 17.53 -3.36
CA SER A 292 -12.79 17.78 -4.65
C SER A 292 -11.27 17.64 -4.53
N LYS A 293 -10.70 17.92 -3.35
CA LYS A 293 -9.26 17.76 -3.09
C LYS A 293 -8.81 16.31 -3.16
N LEU A 294 -9.65 15.37 -2.73
CA LEU A 294 -9.36 13.96 -2.92
C LEU A 294 -9.32 13.61 -4.41
N VAL A 295 -10.28 14.11 -5.21
CA VAL A 295 -10.32 13.87 -6.66
C VAL A 295 -9.09 14.46 -7.36
N GLU A 296 -8.72 15.70 -7.03
CA GLU A 296 -7.51 16.36 -7.55
C GLU A 296 -6.25 15.51 -7.30
N ILE A 297 -6.05 15.06 -6.05
CA ILE A 297 -4.90 14.22 -5.68
C ILE A 297 -4.94 12.89 -6.43
N LEU A 298 -6.09 12.20 -6.44
CA LEU A 298 -6.23 10.90 -7.09
C LEU A 298 -5.98 10.98 -8.60
N ASN A 299 -6.43 12.04 -9.26
CA ASN A 299 -6.19 12.28 -10.68
C ASN A 299 -4.69 12.55 -10.97
N ALA A 300 -3.99 13.21 -10.06
CA ALA A 300 -2.58 13.58 -10.25
C ALA A 300 -1.57 12.45 -10.00
N ILE A 301 -1.93 11.42 -9.23
CA ILE A 301 -0.96 10.37 -8.85
C ILE A 301 -0.77 9.26 -9.89
N GLY A 302 -1.68 9.13 -10.86
CA GLY A 302 -1.69 8.05 -11.85
C GLY A 302 -1.95 8.55 -13.26
N VAL A 303 -2.10 7.62 -14.19
CA VAL A 303 -2.57 7.94 -15.55
C VAL A 303 -4.04 8.34 -15.46
N SER A 304 -4.38 9.55 -15.90
CA SER A 304 -5.75 10.05 -15.80
C SER A 304 -6.75 9.18 -16.57
N SER A 305 -7.93 9.03 -15.99
CA SER A 305 -9.09 8.42 -16.65
C SER A 305 -9.83 9.45 -17.50
N ASN A 306 -10.12 9.14 -18.76
CA ASN A 306 -10.88 10.01 -19.68
C ASN A 306 -12.21 10.54 -19.11
N THR A 307 -12.82 9.85 -18.15
CA THR A 307 -14.07 10.24 -17.46
C THR A 307 -13.92 11.39 -16.47
N PHE A 308 -12.70 11.69 -16.02
CA PHE A 308 -12.39 12.74 -15.04
C PHE A 308 -11.41 13.78 -15.59
N GLY A 309 -11.17 13.78 -16.90
CA GLY A 309 -10.37 14.81 -17.55
C GLY A 309 -11.06 16.17 -17.43
N TYR A 310 -10.36 17.15 -16.87
CA TYR A 310 -10.77 18.55 -16.92
C TYR A 310 -10.91 18.96 -18.40
N GLU A 311 -12.11 19.33 -18.84
CA GLU A 311 -12.25 20.25 -19.97
C GLU A 311 -11.59 21.56 -19.55
N GLY A 312 -10.35 21.76 -20.00
CA GLY A 312 -9.66 23.02 -19.82
C GLY A 312 -10.52 24.13 -20.40
N HIS A 313 -10.85 25.12 -19.57
CA HIS A 313 -11.37 26.39 -20.05
C HIS A 313 -10.38 26.96 -21.07
N LEU A 314 -10.78 26.93 -22.35
CA LEU A 314 -10.29 27.82 -23.40
C LEU A 314 -10.79 29.25 -23.13
#